data_AF-A0A850MES3-F1
#
_entry.id   AF-A0A850MES3-F1
#
_cell.length_a   1.000
_cell.length_b   1.000
_cell.length_c   1.000
_cell.angle_alpha   90.00
_cell.angle_beta   90.00
_cell.angle_gamma   90.00
#
_symmetry.space_group_name_H-M   'P 1'
#
loop_
_entity.id
_entity.type
_entity.pdbx_description
1 polymer ?
#
loop_
_entity_poly.entity_id
_entity_poly.type
_entity_poly.pdbx_seq_one_letter_code
_entity_poly.pdbx_strand_id
1 'polypeptide(L)'
;MAESKVINELIKIKGLNKKAAIKIFRAGVKSIKKLGSSNPDELSKITGIAKKQLTTWIILARAQERKKFIEVDTAAAELSQLVEVKLEDAKRLVGAGVMSIEDLADESSDLLSEDTGLSSDVIQKWIKKAKEIKKLPPEKRKIVVVPSAEATMGSKLSGAFFGSSSGLSNIYHSSSFGQSLVFVLLTSILFCFYLSMSQAEIFGWKLAELWAMTQIEIPIQIGSVWITFYPLVLVGGMVLVLVVWLLLGKIIASTRNLEFKNTSAVLGFTLAPGVLAVIVVIGKFIPAITGDLRTTILPVILGVFGVWAAITFIRGMAFSPRGLPVPSAAPDAMKVLVQKPTPSPAETALEVVQETAPPFTLRPPPAPATAAAAPPAAPPAAPAVKKGPVKLENFGLIPANEVVNLQNAGFHTSIDLLRANSKDISSKTGIAQSKIIIWRIISDLLRIPGMTIEYAMILAKSGVRSVKHLSKINENALKVQVLDTISKEGIATSITANVLSDWIAKAKSL
;
A
#
# COMPACT_ATOMS: atom_id res chain seq x y z
N MET A 1 -14.85 -19.99 -11.98
CA MET A 1 -15.00 -18.51 -12.21
C MET A 1 -13.77 -17.67 -11.82
N ALA A 2 -12.78 -18.21 -11.09
CA ALA A 2 -11.64 -17.41 -10.62
C ALA A 2 -10.69 -16.90 -11.73
N GLU A 3 -10.49 -17.68 -12.79
CA GLU A 3 -9.56 -17.34 -13.88
C GLU A 3 -9.98 -16.08 -14.65
N SER A 4 -11.24 -15.99 -15.07
CA SER A 4 -11.74 -14.83 -15.83
C SER A 4 -11.68 -13.53 -15.03
N LYS A 5 -11.96 -13.59 -13.72
CA LYS A 5 -11.87 -12.43 -12.81
C LYS A 5 -10.43 -11.91 -12.73
N VAL A 6 -9.46 -12.79 -12.54
CA VAL A 6 -8.03 -12.41 -12.45
C VAL A 6 -7.52 -11.87 -13.78
N ILE A 7 -7.89 -12.51 -14.90
CA ILE A 7 -7.52 -12.02 -16.24
C ILE A 7 -8.10 -10.62 -16.47
N ASN A 8 -9.36 -10.39 -16.12
CA ASN A 8 -10.00 -9.08 -16.26
C ASN A 8 -9.33 -8.00 -15.39
N GLU A 9 -8.81 -8.35 -14.20
CA GLU A 9 -8.02 -7.42 -13.40
C GLU A 9 -6.68 -7.09 -14.06
N LEU A 10 -5.96 -8.09 -14.55
CA LEU A 10 -4.67 -7.88 -15.21
C LEU A 10 -4.81 -7.00 -16.46
N ILE A 11 -5.88 -7.18 -17.25
CA ILE A 11 -6.16 -6.38 -18.45
C ILE A 11 -6.34 -4.87 -18.13
N LYS A 12 -6.61 -4.49 -16.89
CA LYS A 12 -6.66 -3.06 -16.49
C LYS A 12 -5.30 -2.37 -16.62
N ILE A 13 -4.19 -3.12 -16.70
CA ILE A 13 -2.85 -2.58 -16.93
C ILE A 13 -2.76 -2.12 -18.39
N LYS A 14 -2.52 -0.81 -18.59
CA LYS A 14 -2.46 -0.19 -19.93
C LYS A 14 -1.47 -0.93 -20.84
N GLY A 15 -1.96 -1.40 -21.99
CA GLY A 15 -1.15 -2.11 -22.99
C GLY A 15 -0.97 -3.62 -22.74
N LEU A 16 -1.59 -4.20 -21.71
CA LEU A 16 -1.62 -5.65 -21.51
C LEU A 16 -2.83 -6.26 -22.23
N ASN A 17 -2.59 -7.07 -23.27
CA ASN A 17 -3.67 -7.73 -24.00
C ASN A 17 -4.15 -9.02 -23.28
N LYS A 18 -5.35 -9.49 -23.62
CA LYS A 18 -5.96 -10.69 -23.01
C LYS A 18 -5.11 -11.96 -23.16
N LYS A 19 -4.44 -12.14 -24.31
CA LYS A 19 -3.57 -13.30 -24.56
C LYS A 19 -2.35 -13.30 -23.63
N ALA A 20 -1.72 -12.15 -23.43
CA ALA A 20 -0.61 -11.97 -22.51
C ALA A 20 -1.05 -12.14 -21.04
N ALA A 21 -2.22 -11.61 -20.67
CA ALA A 21 -2.80 -11.80 -19.34
C ALA A 21 -3.03 -13.29 -19.02
N ILE A 22 -3.54 -14.08 -19.97
CA ILE A 22 -3.70 -15.55 -19.81
C ILE A 22 -2.34 -16.23 -19.59
N LYS A 23 -1.31 -15.88 -20.38
CA LYS A 23 0.04 -16.43 -20.22
C LYS A 23 0.63 -16.11 -18.83
N ILE A 24 0.50 -14.86 -18.39
CA ILE A 24 0.96 -14.41 -17.07
C ILE A 24 0.20 -15.14 -15.95
N PHE A 25 -1.12 -15.33 -16.09
CA PHE A 25 -1.94 -16.09 -15.15
C PHE A 25 -1.48 -17.55 -15.05
N ARG A 26 -1.25 -18.22 -16.20
CA ARG A 26 -0.73 -19.60 -16.27
C ARG A 26 0.67 -19.73 -15.68
N ALA A 27 1.48 -18.67 -15.69
CA ALA A 27 2.76 -18.61 -14.99
C ALA A 27 2.63 -18.42 -13.47
N GLY A 28 1.42 -18.50 -12.90
CA GLY A 28 1.19 -18.46 -11.45
C GLY A 28 1.00 -17.06 -10.88
N VAL A 29 0.90 -16.02 -11.73
CA VAL A 29 0.64 -14.65 -11.31
C VAL A 29 -0.88 -14.42 -11.20
N LYS A 30 -1.40 -14.55 -9.99
CA LYS A 30 -2.85 -14.50 -9.70
C LYS A 30 -3.39 -13.11 -9.33
N SER A 31 -2.57 -12.05 -9.36
CA SER A 31 -3.00 -10.69 -9.02
C SER A 31 -2.03 -9.63 -9.57
N ILE A 32 -2.49 -8.38 -9.68
CA ILE A 32 -1.65 -7.22 -10.05
C ILE A 32 -0.49 -7.04 -9.05
N LYS A 33 -0.73 -7.31 -7.76
CA LYS A 33 0.28 -7.29 -6.70
C LYS A 33 1.41 -8.28 -6.93
N LYS A 34 1.03 -9.51 -7.28
CA LYS A 34 2.00 -10.56 -7.59
C LYS A 34 2.77 -10.21 -8.86
N LEU A 35 2.11 -9.62 -9.86
CA LEU A 35 2.80 -9.15 -11.07
C LEU A 35 3.82 -8.05 -10.73
N GLY A 36 3.45 -7.06 -9.93
CA GLY A 36 4.34 -5.98 -9.50
C GLY A 36 5.59 -6.46 -8.73
N SER A 37 5.50 -7.60 -8.04
CA SER A 37 6.62 -8.19 -7.29
C SER A 37 7.40 -9.25 -8.06
N SER A 38 6.97 -9.63 -9.26
CA SER A 38 7.60 -10.70 -10.02
C SER A 38 8.89 -10.26 -10.72
N ASN A 39 9.81 -11.22 -10.93
CA ASN A 39 11.03 -11.01 -11.69
C ASN A 39 10.75 -11.10 -13.21
N PRO A 40 11.04 -10.07 -14.02
CA PRO A 40 10.80 -10.10 -15.46
C PRO A 40 11.59 -11.19 -16.19
N ASP A 41 12.77 -11.58 -15.68
CA ASP A 41 13.60 -12.63 -16.30
C ASP A 41 12.96 -14.02 -16.18
N GLU A 42 12.47 -14.35 -14.99
CA GLU A 42 11.77 -15.62 -14.72
C GLU A 42 10.45 -15.69 -15.49
N LEU A 43 9.67 -14.60 -15.45
CA LEU A 43 8.42 -14.53 -16.20
C LEU A 43 8.64 -14.63 -17.71
N SER A 44 9.72 -14.07 -18.24
CA SER A 44 10.04 -14.15 -19.67
C SER A 44 10.30 -15.60 -20.08
N LYS A 45 11.08 -16.35 -19.28
CA LYS A 45 11.36 -17.78 -19.52
C LYS A 45 10.09 -18.63 -19.51
N ILE A 46 9.16 -18.37 -18.57
CA ILE A 46 7.94 -19.18 -18.42
C ILE A 46 6.88 -18.81 -19.48
N THR A 47 6.71 -17.52 -19.76
CA THR A 47 5.60 -17.03 -20.61
C THR A 47 5.96 -16.92 -22.10
N GLY A 48 7.27 -16.89 -22.41
CA GLY A 48 7.77 -16.57 -23.74
C GLY A 48 7.50 -15.12 -24.18
N ILE A 49 7.18 -14.22 -23.25
CA ILE A 49 6.97 -12.80 -23.53
C ILE A 49 8.32 -12.09 -23.44
N ALA A 50 8.55 -11.13 -24.34
CA ALA A 50 9.77 -10.34 -24.34
C ALA A 50 9.98 -9.62 -22.99
N LYS A 51 11.18 -9.79 -22.40
CA LYS A 51 11.56 -9.17 -21.12
C LYS A 51 11.21 -7.68 -21.04
N LYS A 52 11.48 -6.92 -22.11
CA LYS A 52 11.18 -5.47 -22.17
C LYS A 52 9.70 -5.17 -21.95
N GLN A 53 8.79 -5.96 -22.53
CA GLN A 53 7.34 -5.77 -22.34
C GLN A 53 6.91 -6.12 -20.92
N LEU A 54 7.42 -7.24 -20.36
CA LEU A 54 7.16 -7.64 -18.98
C LEU A 54 7.62 -6.56 -17.99
N THR A 55 8.83 -6.00 -18.18
CA THR A 55 9.33 -4.90 -17.33
C THR A 55 8.38 -3.71 -17.35
N THR A 56 7.91 -3.29 -18.53
CA THR A 56 6.94 -2.18 -18.65
C THR A 56 5.65 -2.50 -17.90
N TRP A 57 5.07 -3.68 -18.07
CA TRP A 57 3.83 -4.06 -17.38
C TRP A 57 4.01 -4.20 -15.87
N ILE A 58 5.16 -4.67 -15.40
CA ILE A 58 5.49 -4.74 -13.96
C ILE A 58 5.57 -3.33 -13.37
N ILE A 59 6.20 -2.37 -14.06
CA ILE A 59 6.26 -0.97 -13.64
C ILE A 59 4.85 -0.37 -13.58
N LEU A 60 4.03 -0.60 -14.61
CA LEU A 60 2.64 -0.11 -14.65
C LEU A 60 1.77 -0.77 -13.57
N ALA A 61 1.96 -2.06 -13.29
CA ALA A 61 1.30 -2.75 -12.19
C ALA A 61 1.64 -2.11 -10.85
N ARG A 62 2.93 -1.83 -10.58
CA ARG A 62 3.37 -1.10 -9.37
C ARG A 62 2.76 0.30 -9.30
N ALA A 63 2.72 1.03 -10.42
CA ALA A 63 2.11 2.36 -10.47
C ALA A 63 0.61 2.31 -10.17
N GLN A 64 -0.11 1.31 -10.68
CA GLN A 64 -1.52 1.11 -10.41
C GLN A 64 -1.78 0.74 -8.94
N GLU A 65 -0.91 -0.06 -8.32
CA GLU A 65 -0.98 -0.31 -6.87
C GLU A 65 -0.72 0.95 -6.05
N ARG A 66 0.28 1.75 -6.44
CA ARG A 66 0.55 3.04 -5.80
C ARG A 66 -0.63 4.00 -5.95
N LYS A 67 -1.33 3.99 -7.09
CA LYS A 67 -2.53 4.82 -7.29
C LYS A 67 -3.63 4.46 -6.29
N LYS A 68 -3.87 3.16 -6.05
CA LYS A 68 -4.79 2.72 -4.98
C LYS A 68 -4.33 3.21 -3.60
N PHE A 69 -3.03 3.21 -3.35
CA PHE A 69 -2.47 3.70 -2.08
C PHE A 69 -2.62 5.22 -1.92
N ILE A 70 -2.42 5.99 -2.99
CA ILE A 70 -2.64 7.43 -3.03
C ILE A 70 -4.13 7.75 -2.82
N GLU A 71 -5.03 6.99 -3.43
CA GLU A 71 -6.48 7.12 -3.18
C GLU A 71 -6.82 6.84 -1.70
N VAL A 72 -6.16 5.86 -1.06
CA VAL A 72 -6.33 5.57 0.37
C VAL A 72 -5.82 6.71 1.26
N ASP A 73 -4.63 7.26 0.99
CA ASP A 73 -4.07 8.37 1.76
C ASP A 73 -4.86 9.68 1.53
N THR A 74 -5.37 9.90 0.31
CA THR A 74 -6.21 11.06 -0.02
C THR A 74 -7.57 10.94 0.68
N ALA A 75 -8.23 9.78 0.60
CA ALA A 75 -9.49 9.53 1.30
C ALA A 75 -9.33 9.66 2.83
N ALA A 76 -8.21 9.16 3.39
CA ALA A 76 -7.92 9.32 4.81
C ALA A 76 -7.68 10.80 5.19
N ALA A 77 -7.03 11.58 4.32
CA ALA A 77 -6.84 13.01 4.54
C ALA A 77 -8.16 13.79 4.47
N GLU A 78 -9.03 13.48 3.51
CA GLU A 78 -10.36 14.09 3.39
C GLU A 78 -11.23 13.77 4.61
N LEU A 79 -11.30 12.51 5.02
CA LEU A 79 -12.02 12.09 6.24
C LEU A 79 -11.47 12.75 7.51
N SER A 80 -10.14 12.88 7.60
CA SER A 80 -9.47 13.52 8.73
C SER A 80 -9.84 15.00 8.85
N GLN A 81 -9.86 15.73 7.72
CA GLN A 81 -10.21 17.15 7.69
C GLN A 81 -11.69 17.40 8.02
N LEU A 82 -12.59 16.56 7.51
CA LEU A 82 -14.02 16.84 7.56
C LEU A 82 -14.67 16.45 8.88
N VAL A 83 -14.11 15.46 9.58
CA VAL A 83 -14.73 14.89 10.79
C VAL A 83 -13.90 15.16 12.06
N GLU A 84 -12.78 15.88 11.94
CA GLU A 84 -11.77 16.08 12.99
C GLU A 84 -11.20 14.73 13.50
N VAL A 85 -11.08 13.77 12.59
CA VAL A 85 -10.58 12.42 12.89
C VAL A 85 -9.05 12.47 12.80
N LYS A 86 -8.35 11.83 13.75
CA LYS A 86 -6.89 11.68 13.63
C LYS A 86 -6.57 10.92 12.34
N LEU A 87 -5.53 11.33 11.62
CA LEU A 87 -5.18 10.72 10.33
C LEU A 87 -5.00 9.19 10.42
N GLU A 88 -4.47 8.68 11.54
CA GLU A 88 -4.31 7.24 11.79
C GLU A 88 -5.66 6.51 11.88
N ASP A 89 -6.64 7.09 12.54
CA ASP A 89 -7.99 6.53 12.68
C ASP A 89 -8.73 6.61 11.34
N ALA A 90 -8.53 7.68 10.57
CA ALA A 90 -9.04 7.80 9.21
C ALA A 90 -8.46 6.71 8.29
N LYS A 91 -7.17 6.38 8.41
CA LYS A 91 -6.56 5.24 7.68
C LYS A 91 -7.18 3.90 8.07
N ARG A 92 -7.56 3.71 9.33
CA ARG A 92 -8.26 2.49 9.78
C ARG A 92 -9.68 2.42 9.19
N LEU A 93 -10.40 3.54 9.16
CA LEU A 93 -11.72 3.63 8.51
C LEU A 93 -11.63 3.30 7.01
N VAL A 94 -10.65 3.86 6.29
CA VAL A 94 -10.42 3.53 4.88
C VAL A 94 -10.02 2.06 4.70
N GLY A 95 -9.23 1.50 5.62
CA GLY A 95 -8.91 0.07 5.67
C GLY A 95 -10.12 -0.84 5.89
N ALA A 96 -11.14 -0.34 6.60
CA ALA A 96 -12.43 -1.00 6.79
C ALA A 96 -13.41 -0.78 5.61
N GLY A 97 -12.99 -0.07 4.56
CA GLY A 97 -13.78 0.14 3.34
C GLY A 97 -14.55 1.46 3.29
N VAL A 98 -14.38 2.35 4.26
CA VAL A 98 -15.02 3.68 4.27
C VAL A 98 -14.17 4.64 3.44
N MET A 99 -14.57 4.94 2.21
CA MET A 99 -13.79 5.79 1.30
C MET A 99 -14.27 7.24 1.24
N SER A 100 -15.47 7.53 1.74
CA SER A 100 -16.09 8.85 1.71
C SER A 100 -16.89 9.14 2.99
N ILE A 101 -17.31 10.40 3.15
CA ILE A 101 -18.22 10.81 4.24
C ILE A 101 -19.58 10.13 4.08
N GLU A 102 -20.04 9.98 2.84
CA GLU A 102 -21.29 9.32 2.53
C GLU A 102 -21.27 7.85 2.99
N ASP A 103 -20.17 7.14 2.72
CA ASP A 103 -19.97 5.77 3.20
C ASP A 103 -19.97 5.75 4.74
N LEU A 104 -19.24 6.68 5.38
CA LEU A 104 -19.20 6.76 6.85
C LEU A 104 -20.58 7.05 7.44
N ALA A 105 -21.39 7.89 6.78
CA ALA A 105 -22.71 8.27 7.26
C ALA A 105 -23.73 7.11 7.19
N ASP A 106 -23.55 6.18 6.25
CA ASP A 106 -24.48 5.06 6.04
C ASP A 106 -24.12 3.82 6.86
N GLU A 107 -22.91 3.78 7.43
CA GLU A 107 -22.38 2.60 8.10
C GLU A 107 -22.78 2.44 9.57
N SER A 108 -22.70 1.20 10.08
CA SER A 108 -23.03 0.87 11.47
C SER A 108 -21.81 1.03 12.37
N SER A 109 -21.97 1.79 13.46
CA SER A 109 -20.92 1.99 14.47
C SER A 109 -20.36 0.68 15.01
N ASP A 110 -21.21 -0.33 15.20
CA ASP A 110 -20.83 -1.62 15.76
C ASP A 110 -19.88 -2.38 14.83
N LEU A 111 -20.18 -2.36 13.52
CA LEU A 111 -19.38 -3.06 12.50
C LEU A 111 -18.02 -2.38 12.34
N LEU A 112 -18.02 -1.05 12.26
CA LEU A 112 -16.78 -0.29 12.17
C LEU A 112 -15.94 -0.41 13.45
N SER A 113 -16.56 -0.54 14.62
CA SER A 113 -15.86 -0.71 15.91
C SER A 113 -15.11 -2.04 15.95
N GLU A 114 -15.77 -3.12 15.50
CA GLU A 114 -15.18 -4.45 15.36
C GLU A 114 -14.01 -4.46 14.38
N ASP A 115 -14.17 -3.78 13.23
CA ASP A 115 -13.20 -3.80 12.13
C ASP A 115 -11.97 -2.91 12.37
N THR A 116 -12.17 -1.74 12.96
CA THR A 116 -11.10 -0.74 13.17
C THR A 116 -10.45 -0.83 14.55
N GLY A 117 -11.09 -1.54 15.49
CA GLY A 117 -10.70 -1.58 16.89
C GLY A 117 -10.90 -0.25 17.64
N LEU A 118 -11.68 0.67 17.07
CA LEU A 118 -12.03 1.95 17.70
C LEU A 118 -13.30 1.81 18.54
N SER A 119 -13.45 2.64 19.58
CA SER A 119 -14.64 2.61 20.42
C SER A 119 -15.89 2.96 19.62
N SER A 120 -16.99 2.21 19.81
CA SER A 120 -18.29 2.45 19.17
C SER A 120 -18.78 3.88 19.41
N ASP A 121 -18.55 4.46 20.60
CA ASP A 121 -18.94 5.84 20.93
C ASP A 121 -18.21 6.88 20.06
N VAL A 122 -16.93 6.66 19.78
CA VAL A 122 -16.11 7.53 18.94
C VAL A 122 -16.61 7.47 17.50
N ILE A 123 -16.89 6.26 17.01
CA ILE A 123 -17.42 6.07 15.67
C ILE A 123 -18.84 6.65 15.54
N GLN A 124 -19.72 6.48 16.54
CA GLN A 124 -21.05 7.08 16.53
C GLN A 124 -21.00 8.61 16.44
N LYS A 125 -20.06 9.25 17.14
CA LYS A 125 -19.85 10.71 17.03
C LYS A 125 -19.46 11.10 15.59
N TRP A 126 -18.57 10.32 14.97
CA TRP A 126 -18.15 10.56 13.59
C TRP A 126 -19.25 10.31 12.56
N ILE A 127 -20.03 9.23 12.71
CA ILE A 127 -21.21 8.95 11.88
C ILE A 127 -22.24 10.07 12.02
N LYS A 128 -22.48 10.58 13.24
CA LYS A 128 -23.40 11.70 13.46
C LYS A 128 -22.93 12.96 12.74
N LYS A 129 -21.66 13.33 12.87
CA LYS A 129 -21.05 14.46 12.12
C LYS A 129 -21.15 14.25 10.61
N ALA A 130 -20.84 13.05 10.12
CA ALA A 130 -20.94 12.71 8.70
C ALA A 130 -22.38 12.85 8.17
N LYS A 131 -23.39 12.44 8.93
CA LYS A 131 -24.82 12.63 8.61
C LYS A 131 -25.21 14.11 8.59
N GLU A 132 -24.68 14.92 9.51
CA GLU A 132 -24.91 16.37 9.52
C GLU A 132 -24.30 17.04 8.27
N ILE A 133 -23.08 16.67 7.88
CA ILE A 133 -22.43 17.14 6.65
C ILE A 133 -23.22 16.69 5.40
N LYS A 134 -23.71 15.44 5.38
CA LYS A 134 -24.52 14.89 4.28
C LYS A 134 -25.84 15.65 4.08
N LYS A 135 -26.40 16.28 5.12
CA LYS A 135 -27.61 17.11 5.00
C LYS A 135 -27.35 18.47 4.33
N LEU A 136 -26.10 18.91 4.24
CA LEU A 136 -25.76 20.18 3.58
C LEU A 136 -25.87 20.01 2.05
N PRO A 137 -26.34 21.04 1.32
CA PRO A 137 -26.33 21.03 -0.14
C PRO A 137 -24.90 20.88 -0.67
N PRO A 138 -24.68 20.21 -1.82
CA PRO A 138 -23.35 19.83 -2.31
C PRO A 138 -22.40 21.02 -2.47
N GLU A 139 -22.91 22.21 -2.79
CA GLU A 139 -22.12 23.45 -2.88
C GLU A 139 -21.50 23.87 -1.53
N LYS A 140 -22.18 23.56 -0.42
CA LYS A 140 -21.69 23.83 0.95
C LYS A 140 -20.88 22.69 1.55
N ARG A 141 -20.83 21.51 0.89
CA ARG A 141 -20.03 20.36 1.34
C ARG A 141 -18.56 20.50 0.99
N LYS A 142 -18.22 21.29 -0.04
CA LYS A 142 -16.86 21.75 -0.26
C LYS A 142 -16.54 22.77 0.82
N ILE A 143 -16.16 22.29 2.00
CA ILE A 143 -15.37 23.11 2.90
C ILE A 143 -14.17 23.56 2.07
N VAL A 144 -14.03 24.88 1.90
CA VAL A 144 -12.83 25.49 1.34
C VAL A 144 -11.69 24.81 2.07
N VAL A 145 -10.88 24.02 1.34
CA VAL A 145 -9.57 23.60 1.81
C VAL A 145 -8.86 24.92 2.06
N VAL A 146 -8.98 25.46 3.27
CA VAL A 146 -8.11 26.52 3.74
C VAL A 146 -6.78 25.78 3.81
N PRO A 147 -5.83 26.01 2.89
CA PRO A 147 -4.49 25.49 3.10
C PRO A 147 -4.12 25.98 4.50
N SER A 148 -3.86 25.02 5.40
CA SER A 148 -3.42 25.30 6.77
C SER A 148 -2.39 26.42 6.69
N ALA A 149 -2.77 27.60 7.17
CA ALA A 149 -2.14 28.86 6.79
C ALA A 149 -0.62 28.79 6.95
N GLU A 150 0.10 28.90 5.83
CA GLU A 150 1.25 29.80 5.79
C GLU A 150 0.72 31.12 6.33
N ALA A 151 1.19 31.50 7.52
CA ALA A 151 0.87 32.78 8.11
C ALA A 151 1.17 33.87 7.08
N THR A 152 0.14 34.60 6.69
CA THR A 152 0.22 35.89 6.01
C THR A 152 1.02 36.84 6.90
N MET A 153 2.34 36.81 6.74
CA MET A 153 3.30 37.73 7.36
C MET A 153 3.28 39.06 6.58
N GLY A 154 2.11 39.68 6.47
CA GLY A 154 1.88 40.86 5.61
C GLY A 154 1.29 42.08 6.29
N SER A 155 0.69 41.96 7.49
CA SER A 155 0.02 43.11 8.13
C SER A 155 0.30 43.31 9.62
N LYS A 156 1.29 42.59 10.19
CA LYS A 156 1.70 42.76 11.61
C LYS A 156 3.19 43.03 11.82
N LEU A 157 3.93 43.38 10.78
CA LEU A 157 5.36 43.73 10.91
C LEU A 157 5.64 45.20 11.28
N SER A 158 4.62 46.04 11.46
CA SER A 158 4.82 47.43 11.94
C SER A 158 4.70 47.60 13.46
N GLY A 159 4.35 46.55 14.23
CA GLY A 159 3.96 46.71 15.64
C GLY A 159 4.72 45.89 16.69
N ALA A 160 5.70 45.06 16.33
CA ALA A 160 6.26 44.08 17.27
C ALA A 160 7.79 44.11 17.37
N PHE A 161 8.41 45.30 17.42
CA PHE A 161 9.84 45.44 17.72
C PHE A 161 10.17 45.65 19.20
N PHE A 162 9.19 45.70 20.10
CA PHE A 162 9.44 45.69 21.54
C PHE A 162 8.41 44.81 22.26
N GLY A 163 8.83 43.64 22.75
CA GLY A 163 8.04 42.89 23.72
C GLY A 163 8.28 41.38 23.80
N SER A 164 9.03 40.98 24.83
CA SER A 164 8.94 39.71 25.58
C SER A 164 9.36 38.39 24.91
N SER A 165 10.42 37.82 25.48
CA SER A 165 11.04 36.53 25.17
C SER A 165 10.26 35.35 25.78
N SER A 166 9.26 34.82 25.09
CA SER A 166 8.66 33.52 25.48
C SER A 166 8.04 32.68 24.36
N GLY A 167 8.09 33.12 23.09
CA GLY A 167 7.37 32.45 22.00
C GLY A 167 8.13 31.41 21.15
N LEU A 168 9.44 31.20 21.37
CA LEU A 168 10.27 30.42 20.42
C LEU A 168 10.42 28.93 20.73
N SER A 169 9.89 28.41 21.85
CA SER A 169 10.09 27.00 22.22
C SER A 169 9.20 26.00 21.46
N ASN A 170 8.04 26.42 20.94
CA ASN A 170 7.06 25.48 20.35
C ASN A 170 7.26 25.19 18.85
N ILE A 171 8.16 25.89 18.16
CA ILE A 171 8.45 25.64 16.72
C ILE A 171 9.54 24.56 16.53
N TYR A 172 10.18 24.12 17.61
CA TYR A 172 11.32 23.21 17.53
C TYR A 172 10.96 21.72 17.36
N HIS A 173 9.70 21.29 17.49
CA HIS A 173 9.44 19.87 17.78
C HIS A 173 8.92 18.93 16.67
N SER A 174 8.68 19.35 15.42
CA SER A 174 7.92 18.47 14.49
C SER A 174 8.48 18.14 13.10
N SER A 175 9.69 18.56 12.70
CA SER A 175 10.36 17.88 11.57
C SER A 175 11.88 18.06 11.57
N SER A 176 12.61 16.95 11.47
CA SER A 176 14.09 16.94 11.34
C SER A 176 14.58 17.66 10.06
N PHE A 177 13.71 17.81 9.07
CA PHE A 177 14.00 18.47 7.81
C PHE A 177 14.01 19.99 7.92
N GLY A 178 13.05 20.58 8.65
CA GLY A 178 12.98 22.03 8.86
C GLY A 178 14.15 22.57 9.67
N GLN A 179 14.56 21.85 10.73
CA GLN A 179 15.73 22.23 11.54
C GLN A 179 17.03 22.21 10.73
N SER A 180 17.20 21.21 9.86
CA SER A 180 18.39 21.10 9.02
C SER A 180 18.48 22.24 8.01
N LEU A 181 17.36 22.65 7.41
CA LEU A 181 17.33 23.74 6.43
C LEU A 181 17.63 25.09 7.08
N VAL A 182 17.00 25.38 8.23
CA VAL A 182 17.25 26.62 8.97
C VAL A 182 18.69 26.69 9.46
N PHE A 183 19.24 25.57 9.94
CA PHE A 183 20.64 25.51 10.38
C PHE A 183 21.61 25.74 9.22
N VAL A 184 21.37 25.14 8.05
CA VAL A 184 22.21 25.34 6.85
C VAL A 184 22.12 26.79 6.34
N LEU A 185 20.94 27.41 6.35
CA LEU A 185 20.79 28.81 5.94
C LEU A 185 21.48 29.76 6.93
N LEU A 186 21.28 29.54 8.24
CA LEU A 186 21.87 30.39 9.27
C LEU A 186 23.41 30.28 9.28
N THR A 187 23.95 29.06 9.15
CA THR A 187 25.41 28.85 9.07
C THR A 187 26.01 29.40 7.80
N SER A 188 25.30 29.32 6.66
CA SER A 188 25.74 29.94 5.41
C SER A 188 25.77 31.47 5.50
N ILE A 189 24.74 32.10 6.10
CA ILE A 189 24.69 33.55 6.31
C ILE A 189 25.80 34.00 7.28
N LEU A 190 25.98 33.30 8.40
CA LEU A 190 27.04 33.59 9.37
C LEU A 190 28.43 33.40 8.76
N PHE A 191 28.61 32.41 7.89
CA PHE A 191 29.87 32.19 7.18
C PHE A 191 30.16 33.29 6.15
N CYS A 192 29.14 33.78 5.42
CA CYS A 192 29.28 34.95 4.55
C CYS A 192 29.64 36.22 5.35
N PHE A 193 29.04 36.43 6.52
CA PHE A 193 29.42 37.53 7.41
C PHE A 193 30.84 37.38 7.96
N TYR A 194 31.23 36.17 8.35
CA TYR A 194 32.58 35.89 8.84
C TYR A 194 33.64 36.14 7.76
N LEU A 195 33.40 35.69 6.53
CA LEU A 195 34.31 35.96 5.41
C LEU A 195 34.38 37.46 5.10
N SER A 196 33.26 38.18 5.18
CA SER A 196 33.22 39.63 4.99
C SER A 196 34.03 40.39 6.06
N MET A 197 34.08 39.88 7.30
CA MET A 197 34.82 40.50 8.40
C MET A 197 36.27 40.01 8.55
N SER A 198 36.62 38.85 8.00
CA SER A 198 37.96 38.29 8.20
C SER A 198 38.97 39.00 7.31
N GLN A 199 40.05 39.51 7.92
CA GLN A 199 41.28 40.00 7.26
C GLN A 199 42.09 38.83 6.65
N ALA A 200 41.42 37.79 6.15
CA ALA A 200 42.06 36.60 5.65
C ALA A 200 42.76 36.89 4.32
N GLU A 201 44.03 36.50 4.21
CA GLU A 201 44.74 36.47 2.94
C GLU A 201 44.49 35.11 2.29
N ILE A 202 43.93 35.12 1.08
CA ILE A 202 43.74 33.90 0.28
C ILE A 202 44.66 34.04 -0.93
N PHE A 203 45.63 33.14 -1.06
CA PHE A 203 46.68 33.18 -2.10
C PHE A 203 47.54 34.45 -2.14
N GLY A 204 47.76 35.09 -0.98
CA GLY A 204 48.63 36.28 -0.87
C GLY A 204 47.95 37.60 -1.24
N TRP A 205 46.64 37.58 -1.48
CA TRP A 205 45.83 38.78 -1.71
C TRP A 205 44.98 39.04 -0.47
N LYS A 206 44.98 40.29 0.01
CA LYS A 206 44.08 40.69 1.09
C LYS A 206 42.66 40.69 0.56
N LEU A 207 41.73 40.06 1.29
CA LEU A 207 40.33 39.93 0.86
C LEU A 207 39.68 41.27 0.50
N ALA A 208 40.11 42.37 1.15
CA ALA A 208 39.68 43.73 0.87
C ALA A 208 40.05 44.22 -0.56
N GLU A 209 41.22 43.82 -1.08
CA GLU A 209 41.66 44.18 -2.44
C GLU A 209 40.91 43.38 -3.50
N LEU A 210 40.64 42.11 -3.21
CA LEU A 210 39.74 41.27 -4.01
C LEU A 210 38.31 41.83 -4.03
N TRP A 211 37.84 42.37 -2.89
CA TRP A 211 36.55 43.05 -2.80
C TRP A 211 36.49 44.31 -3.67
N ALA A 212 37.55 45.13 -3.63
CA ALA A 212 37.67 46.34 -4.46
C ALA A 212 37.65 46.03 -5.96
N MET A 213 38.27 44.93 -6.41
CA MET A 213 38.24 44.51 -7.83
C MET A 213 36.86 44.03 -8.30
N THR A 214 35.93 43.72 -7.38
CA THR A 214 34.58 43.23 -7.73
C THR A 214 33.50 44.30 -7.75
N GLN A 215 33.86 45.57 -7.56
CA GLN A 215 32.94 46.71 -7.59
C GLN A 215 32.55 47.08 -9.03
N ILE A 216 31.83 46.20 -9.72
CA ILE A 216 30.94 46.63 -10.80
C ILE A 216 29.62 46.96 -10.12
N GLU A 217 29.45 48.24 -9.76
CA GLU A 217 28.22 48.75 -9.18
C GLU A 217 27.19 48.90 -10.28
N ILE A 218 26.14 48.08 -10.24
CA ILE A 218 24.96 48.28 -11.07
C ILE A 218 23.90 48.87 -10.15
N PRO A 219 23.71 50.20 -10.15
CA PRO A 219 22.62 50.82 -9.41
C PRO A 219 21.30 50.47 -10.10
N ILE A 220 20.42 49.79 -9.39
CA ILE A 220 19.08 49.46 -9.88
C ILE A 220 18.08 50.28 -9.06
N GLN A 221 17.34 51.16 -9.74
CA GLN A 221 16.27 51.94 -9.12
C GLN A 221 14.95 51.17 -9.22
N ILE A 222 14.36 50.85 -8.07
CA ILE A 222 13.02 50.23 -8.00
C ILE A 222 12.15 51.17 -7.17
N GLY A 223 11.30 51.95 -7.86
CA GLY A 223 10.53 53.03 -7.23
C GLY A 223 11.44 54.17 -6.75
N SER A 224 11.32 54.54 -5.47
CA SER A 224 12.17 55.58 -4.83
C SER A 224 13.42 55.03 -4.14
N VAL A 225 13.68 53.72 -4.23
CA VAL A 225 14.81 53.07 -3.54
C VAL A 225 15.90 52.70 -4.54
N TRP A 226 17.14 53.07 -4.21
CA TRP A 226 18.35 52.67 -4.93
C TRP A 226 18.94 51.41 -4.28
N ILE A 227 19.09 50.35 -5.07
CA ILE A 227 19.75 49.10 -4.63
C ILE A 227 20.99 48.92 -5.49
N THR A 228 22.17 48.86 -4.85
CA THR A 228 23.43 48.57 -5.54
C THR A 228 23.66 47.06 -5.56
N PHE A 229 23.70 46.47 -6.75
CA PHE A 229 23.92 45.04 -6.92
C PHE A 229 25.38 44.73 -7.24
N TYR A 230 25.98 43.78 -6.51
CA TYR A 230 27.36 43.31 -6.70
C TYR A 230 27.35 41.88 -7.26
N PRO A 231 27.27 41.70 -8.59
CA PRO A 231 27.08 40.39 -9.22
C PRO A 231 28.23 39.41 -8.93
N LEU A 232 29.47 39.90 -8.83
CA LEU A 232 30.64 39.06 -8.58
C LEU A 232 30.64 38.45 -7.16
N VAL A 233 30.16 39.18 -6.16
CA VAL A 233 30.06 38.67 -4.78
C VAL A 233 29.02 37.55 -4.72
N LEU A 234 27.91 37.69 -5.45
CA LEU A 234 26.84 36.68 -5.48
C LEU A 234 27.27 35.43 -6.23
N VAL A 235 27.93 35.58 -7.39
CA VAL A 235 28.46 34.44 -8.15
C VAL A 235 29.59 33.75 -7.39
N GLY A 236 30.52 34.51 -6.81
CA GLY A 236 31.61 33.98 -5.98
C GLY A 236 31.08 33.22 -4.76
N GLY A 237 30.07 33.77 -4.07
CA GLY A 237 29.38 33.11 -2.96
C GLY A 237 28.69 31.82 -3.37
N MET A 238 27.97 31.79 -4.50
CA MET A 238 27.34 30.56 -5.00
C MET A 238 28.37 29.49 -5.36
N VAL A 239 29.48 29.87 -6.01
CA VAL A 239 30.56 28.92 -6.35
C VAL A 239 31.18 28.35 -5.08
N LEU A 240 31.46 29.18 -4.07
CA LEU A 240 32.04 28.74 -2.80
C LEU A 240 31.12 27.76 -2.08
N VAL A 241 29.81 28.07 -1.98
CA VAL A 241 28.82 27.19 -1.37
C VAL A 241 28.76 25.84 -2.09
N LEU A 242 28.81 25.85 -3.43
CA LEU A 242 28.79 24.64 -4.24
C LEU A 242 30.05 23.79 -4.04
N VAL A 243 31.22 24.42 -3.94
CA VAL A 243 32.50 23.75 -3.64
C VAL A 243 32.50 23.13 -2.24
N VAL A 244 32.08 23.89 -1.22
CA VAL A 244 31.97 23.40 0.17
C VAL A 244 31.00 22.21 0.25
N TRP A 245 29.87 22.29 -0.44
CA TRP A 245 28.87 21.24 -0.46
C TRP A 245 29.37 19.96 -1.17
N LEU A 246 30.13 20.10 -2.27
CA LEU A 246 30.79 18.95 -2.93
C LEU A 246 31.87 18.31 -2.05
N LEU A 247 32.64 19.11 -1.31
CA LEU A 247 33.65 18.61 -0.36
C LEU A 247 33.01 17.85 0.80
N LEU A 248 31.93 18.39 1.38
CA LEU A 248 31.13 17.71 2.41
C LEU A 248 30.56 16.39 1.91
N GLY A 249 30.03 16.35 0.68
CA GLY A 249 29.56 15.11 0.06
C GLY A 249 30.65 14.05 -0.05
N LYS A 250 31.89 14.46 -0.38
CA LYS A 250 33.05 13.57 -0.47
C LYS A 250 33.50 13.04 0.90
N ILE A 251 33.49 13.88 1.93
CA ILE A 251 33.83 13.48 3.32
C ILE A 251 32.79 12.49 3.86
N ILE A 252 31.50 12.74 3.63
CA ILE A 252 30.41 11.84 4.07
C ILE A 252 30.48 10.48 3.34
N ALA A 253 30.81 10.49 2.04
CA ALA A 253 31.01 9.24 1.30
C ALA A 253 32.20 8.43 1.82
N SER A 254 33.31 9.09 2.17
CA SER A 254 34.52 8.45 2.70
C SER A 254 34.33 7.87 4.10
N THR A 255 33.55 8.53 4.96
CA THR A 255 33.38 8.12 6.38
C THR A 255 32.43 6.94 6.56
N ARG A 256 31.55 6.67 5.59
CA ARG A 256 30.56 5.59 5.70
C ARG A 256 30.97 4.26 5.07
N ASN A 257 32.18 4.15 4.52
CA ASN A 257 32.69 2.92 3.89
C ASN A 257 31.68 2.29 2.90
N LEU A 258 30.93 3.15 2.19
CA LEU A 258 29.92 2.71 1.25
C LEU A 258 30.59 2.45 -0.11
N GLU A 259 30.83 1.18 -0.42
CA GLU A 259 31.20 0.74 -1.77
C GLU A 259 30.03 0.97 -2.73
N PHE A 260 29.88 2.20 -3.24
CA PHE A 260 28.91 2.49 -4.27
C PHE A 260 29.52 2.31 -5.65
N LYS A 261 29.19 1.19 -6.30
CA LYS A 261 29.53 0.94 -7.72
C LYS A 261 28.90 1.92 -8.73
N ASN A 262 28.02 2.84 -8.30
CA ASN A 262 27.39 3.83 -9.18
C ASN A 262 27.40 5.24 -8.56
N THR A 263 28.53 5.93 -8.72
CA THR A 263 28.77 7.32 -8.28
C THR A 263 27.78 8.33 -8.92
N SER A 264 27.20 8.00 -10.08
CA SER A 264 26.25 8.85 -10.81
C SER A 264 24.86 8.94 -10.15
N ALA A 265 24.41 7.90 -9.44
CA ALA A 265 23.11 7.88 -8.80
C ALA A 265 23.08 8.77 -7.55
N VAL A 266 24.19 8.82 -6.80
CA VAL A 266 24.33 9.68 -5.61
C VAL A 266 24.43 11.15 -6.01
N LEU A 267 25.20 11.48 -7.05
CA LEU A 267 25.22 12.85 -7.59
C LEU A 267 23.85 13.29 -8.13
N GLY A 268 23.11 12.40 -8.79
CA GLY A 268 21.75 12.71 -9.26
C GLY A 268 20.77 12.97 -8.11
N PHE A 269 20.88 12.20 -7.01
CA PHE A 269 20.00 12.36 -5.85
C PHE A 269 20.35 13.57 -4.98
N THR A 270 21.62 13.96 -4.94
CA THR A 270 22.05 15.13 -4.16
C THR A 270 21.89 16.43 -4.94
N LEU A 271 22.13 16.46 -6.26
CA LEU A 271 22.02 17.67 -7.08
C LEU A 271 20.57 18.04 -7.42
N ALA A 272 19.66 17.07 -7.53
CA ALA A 272 18.28 17.34 -7.94
C ALA A 272 17.54 18.34 -7.02
N PRO A 273 17.62 18.25 -5.68
CA PRO A 273 17.00 19.25 -4.78
C PRO A 273 17.61 20.65 -4.92
N GLY A 274 18.93 20.74 -5.08
CA GLY A 274 19.63 22.02 -5.25
C GLY A 274 19.26 22.71 -6.56
N VAL A 275 19.21 21.94 -7.66
CA VAL A 275 18.78 22.44 -8.98
C VAL A 275 17.31 22.85 -8.95
N LEU A 276 16.44 22.09 -8.29
CA LEU A 276 15.03 22.47 -8.13
C LEU A 276 14.88 23.75 -7.30
N ALA A 277 15.65 23.91 -6.22
CA ALA A 277 15.64 25.12 -5.41
C ALA A 277 16.07 26.35 -6.23
N VAL A 278 17.14 26.22 -7.03
CA VAL A 278 17.59 27.29 -7.93
C VAL A 278 16.53 27.62 -8.99
N ILE A 279 15.89 26.61 -9.60
CA ILE A 279 14.81 26.81 -10.58
C ILE A 279 13.60 27.51 -9.94
N VAL A 280 13.23 27.16 -8.72
CA VAL A 280 12.10 27.79 -8.00
C VAL A 280 12.42 29.23 -7.62
N VAL A 281 13.64 29.51 -7.16
CA VAL A 281 14.09 30.87 -6.84
C VAL A 281 14.15 31.74 -8.09
N ILE A 282 14.75 31.25 -9.18
CA ILE A 282 14.80 31.95 -10.46
C ILE A 282 13.37 32.14 -11.01
N GLY A 283 12.52 31.12 -10.93
CA GLY A 283 11.12 31.16 -11.36
C GLY A 283 10.30 32.22 -10.63
N LYS A 284 10.58 32.47 -9.35
CA LYS A 284 9.93 33.54 -8.57
C LYS A 284 10.50 34.93 -8.87
N PHE A 285 11.76 35.03 -9.33
CA PHE A 285 12.38 36.31 -9.70
C PHE A 285 12.11 36.73 -11.15
N ILE A 286 11.85 35.78 -12.07
CA ILE A 286 11.55 36.06 -13.48
C ILE A 286 10.42 37.09 -13.68
N PRO A 287 9.30 37.07 -12.93
CA PRO A 287 8.24 38.08 -13.06
C PRO A 287 8.66 39.49 -12.59
N ALA A 288 9.65 39.60 -11.71
CA ALA A 288 10.13 40.87 -11.17
C ALA A 288 11.14 41.57 -12.10
N ILE A 289 11.65 40.88 -13.12
CA ILE A 289 12.58 41.45 -14.11
C ILE A 289 11.76 42.00 -15.28
N THR A 290 11.46 43.31 -15.23
CA THR A 290 10.80 44.04 -16.31
C THR A 290 11.80 44.89 -17.11
N GLY A 291 11.47 45.17 -18.38
CA GLY A 291 12.26 46.04 -19.27
C GLY A 291 13.43 45.36 -20.01
N ASP A 292 14.38 46.18 -20.48
CA ASP A 292 15.53 45.79 -21.32
C ASP A 292 16.47 44.76 -20.66
N LEU A 293 16.41 44.65 -19.33
CA LEU A 293 17.16 43.65 -18.59
C LEU A 293 16.66 42.23 -18.91
N ARG A 294 15.35 42.05 -19.13
CA ARG A 294 14.77 40.75 -19.48
C ARG A 294 15.16 40.31 -20.89
N THR A 295 15.17 41.23 -21.85
CA THR A 295 15.51 40.94 -23.24
C THR A 295 16.99 40.63 -23.41
N THR A 296 17.86 41.21 -22.57
CA THR A 296 19.31 41.03 -22.69
C THR A 296 19.84 39.88 -21.83
N ILE A 297 19.39 39.74 -20.58
CA ILE A 297 19.97 38.77 -19.62
C ILE A 297 19.33 37.39 -19.76
N LEU A 298 18.03 37.31 -20.03
CA LEU A 298 17.33 36.02 -20.10
C LEU A 298 17.87 35.08 -21.21
N PRO A 299 18.18 35.55 -22.43
CA PRO A 299 18.77 34.71 -23.46
C PRO A 299 20.17 34.22 -23.08
N VAL A 300 20.96 35.03 -22.37
CA VAL A 300 22.30 34.66 -21.91
C VAL A 300 22.20 33.56 -20.85
N ILE A 301 21.31 33.71 -19.87
CA ILE A 301 21.07 32.68 -18.84
C ILE A 301 20.58 31.37 -19.47
N LEU A 302 19.62 31.45 -20.40
CA LEU A 302 19.11 30.28 -21.10
C LEU A 302 20.19 29.62 -21.98
N GLY A 303 21.05 30.43 -22.61
CA GLY A 303 22.19 29.95 -23.40
C GLY A 303 23.20 29.19 -22.54
N VAL A 304 23.61 29.75 -21.41
CA VAL A 304 24.54 29.10 -20.46
C VAL A 304 23.93 27.81 -19.91
N PHE A 305 22.65 27.82 -19.54
CA PHE A 305 21.97 26.63 -19.03
C PHE A 305 21.81 25.54 -20.10
N GLY A 306 21.53 25.94 -21.36
CA GLY A 306 21.47 25.04 -22.50
C GLY A 306 22.80 24.36 -22.79
N VAL A 307 23.91 25.11 -22.76
CA VAL A 307 25.26 24.56 -22.91
C VAL A 307 25.60 23.59 -21.78
N TRP A 308 25.28 23.93 -20.54
CA TRP A 308 25.51 23.04 -19.39
C TRP A 308 24.68 21.74 -19.48
N ALA A 309 23.41 21.83 -19.86
CA ALA A 309 22.53 20.67 -20.09
C ALA A 309 23.06 19.78 -21.23
N ALA A 310 23.57 20.37 -22.31
CA ALA A 310 24.18 19.63 -23.40
C ALA A 310 25.45 18.88 -22.96
N ILE A 311 26.33 19.53 -22.19
CA ILE A 311 27.56 18.91 -21.67
C ILE A 311 27.25 17.74 -20.73
N THR A 312 26.30 17.91 -19.82
CA THR A 312 25.88 16.83 -18.90
C THR A 312 25.26 15.65 -19.65
N PHE A 313 24.46 15.93 -20.69
CA PHE A 313 23.87 14.90 -21.54
C PHE A 313 24.91 14.13 -22.36
N ILE A 314 25.86 14.82 -23.01
CA ILE A 314 26.95 14.20 -23.78
C ILE A 314 27.82 13.33 -22.86
N ARG A 315 28.13 13.81 -21.65
CA ARG A 315 28.90 13.05 -20.66
C ARG A 315 28.16 11.79 -20.19
N GLY A 316 26.83 11.86 -20.04
CA GLY A 316 25.99 10.70 -19.76
C GLY A 316 26.03 9.63 -20.86
N MET A 317 26.10 10.04 -22.13
CA MET A 317 26.20 9.11 -23.26
C MET A 317 27.60 8.50 -23.41
N ALA A 318 28.67 9.27 -23.12
CA ALA A 318 30.05 8.81 -23.26
C ALA A 318 30.47 7.74 -22.23
N PHE A 319 29.82 7.70 -21.06
CA PHE A 319 30.18 6.81 -19.95
C PHE A 319 29.23 5.61 -19.74
N SER A 320 28.46 5.23 -20.76
CA SER A 320 27.66 4.01 -20.69
C SER A 320 28.60 2.77 -20.66
N PRO A 321 28.55 1.92 -19.63
CA PRO A 321 29.55 0.86 -19.45
C PRO A 321 29.43 -0.18 -20.57
N ARG A 322 30.43 -0.20 -21.48
CA ARG A 322 30.63 -1.31 -22.42
C ARG A 322 30.97 -2.56 -21.61
N GLY A 323 30.16 -3.60 -21.78
CA GLY A 323 30.30 -4.86 -21.06
C GLY A 323 31.67 -5.49 -21.28
N LEU A 324 32.37 -5.79 -20.18
CA LEU A 324 33.56 -6.62 -20.20
C LEU A 324 33.15 -8.08 -20.51
N PRO A 325 33.93 -8.81 -21.34
CA PRO A 325 33.68 -10.22 -21.61
C PRO A 325 33.93 -11.05 -20.34
N VAL A 326 32.99 -11.92 -20.02
CA VAL A 326 33.08 -12.89 -18.92
C VAL A 326 34.05 -14.01 -19.34
N PRO A 327 35.07 -14.35 -18.55
CA PRO A 327 35.98 -15.46 -18.87
C PRO A 327 35.25 -16.81 -18.76
N SER A 328 35.40 -17.62 -19.81
CA SER A 328 34.90 -18.98 -19.93
C SER A 328 35.64 -19.91 -18.95
N ALA A 329 34.92 -20.49 -18.00
CA ALA A 329 35.46 -21.53 -17.12
C ALA A 329 35.44 -22.89 -17.82
N ALA A 330 36.60 -23.54 -17.87
CA ALA A 330 36.78 -24.92 -18.32
C ALA A 330 36.24 -25.93 -17.29
N PRO A 331 35.89 -27.18 -17.70
CA PRO A 331 35.33 -28.18 -16.81
C PRO A 331 36.43 -29.09 -16.25
N ASP A 332 36.49 -29.24 -14.93
CA ASP A 332 37.27 -30.28 -14.27
C ASP A 332 36.40 -31.28 -13.52
N ALA A 333 36.90 -32.50 -13.52
CA ALA A 333 36.23 -33.75 -13.27
C ALA A 333 35.81 -33.97 -11.81
N MET A 334 34.58 -34.47 -11.61
CA MET A 334 34.26 -35.32 -10.46
C MET A 334 33.61 -36.62 -10.96
N LYS A 335 34.42 -37.69 -10.88
CA LYS A 335 33.98 -39.08 -10.90
C LYS A 335 33.03 -39.31 -9.73
N VAL A 336 31.77 -39.65 -10.01
CA VAL A 336 30.87 -40.30 -9.05
C VAL A 336 30.50 -41.66 -9.63
N LEU A 337 30.72 -42.67 -8.81
CA LEU A 337 30.60 -44.09 -9.08
C LEU A 337 29.19 -44.48 -9.55
N VAL A 338 29.15 -45.08 -10.74
CA VAL A 338 28.03 -45.81 -11.30
C VAL A 338 27.82 -47.11 -10.50
N GLN A 339 26.67 -47.25 -9.84
CA GLN A 339 26.15 -48.56 -9.45
C GLN A 339 25.10 -49.01 -10.46
N LYS A 340 25.39 -50.16 -11.06
CA LYS A 340 24.63 -50.91 -12.06
C LYS A 340 23.66 -51.87 -11.33
N PRO A 341 22.36 -51.91 -11.65
CA PRO A 341 21.52 -53.05 -11.32
C PRO A 341 21.49 -54.02 -12.51
N THR A 342 21.93 -55.25 -12.27
CA THR A 342 21.77 -56.42 -13.14
C THR A 342 20.33 -56.96 -13.00
N PRO A 343 19.72 -57.49 -14.07
CA PRO A 343 18.32 -57.90 -14.10
C PRO A 343 18.10 -59.31 -13.52
N SER A 344 16.90 -59.57 -12.99
CA SER A 344 16.41 -60.91 -12.66
C SER A 344 15.06 -61.14 -13.36
N PRO A 345 14.86 -62.29 -14.04
CA PRO A 345 13.63 -62.60 -14.79
C PRO A 345 12.69 -63.56 -14.01
N ALA A 346 11.39 -63.36 -14.18
CA ALA A 346 10.26 -64.32 -14.08
C ALA A 346 8.97 -63.47 -14.06
N GLU A 347 8.22 -63.31 -15.15
CA GLU A 347 7.30 -64.29 -15.73
C GLU A 347 6.21 -64.72 -14.72
N THR A 348 5.03 -64.08 -14.76
CA THR A 348 3.72 -64.73 -14.54
C THR A 348 2.59 -63.85 -15.10
N ALA A 349 1.94 -64.42 -16.11
CA ALA A 349 0.55 -64.31 -16.58
C ALA A 349 -0.31 -63.06 -16.29
N LEU A 350 -0.86 -62.56 -17.40
CA LEU A 350 -2.06 -61.74 -17.53
C LEU A 350 -3.29 -62.43 -16.92
N GLU A 351 -4.02 -61.72 -16.06
CA GLU A 351 -5.41 -62.05 -15.73
C GLU A 351 -6.31 -60.85 -16.10
N VAL A 352 -7.06 -61.05 -17.18
CA VAL A 352 -8.07 -60.13 -17.71
C VAL A 352 -9.34 -60.31 -16.90
N VAL A 353 -9.64 -59.35 -16.02
CA VAL A 353 -10.93 -59.30 -15.31
C VAL A 353 -11.96 -58.62 -16.21
N GLN A 354 -12.84 -59.44 -16.78
CA GLN A 354 -14.07 -59.02 -17.45
C GLN A 354 -15.09 -58.55 -16.38
N GLU A 355 -15.38 -57.25 -16.36
CA GLU A 355 -16.45 -56.68 -15.55
C GLU A 355 -17.81 -56.98 -16.20
N THR A 356 -18.56 -57.88 -15.57
CA THR A 356 -19.88 -58.32 -16.00
C THR A 356 -20.95 -57.34 -15.49
N ALA A 357 -21.71 -56.74 -16.41
CA ALA A 357 -22.83 -55.86 -16.08
C ALA A 357 -23.98 -56.63 -15.40
N PRO A 358 -24.67 -56.05 -14.40
CA PRO A 358 -25.82 -56.68 -13.77
C PRO A 358 -27.07 -56.62 -14.68
N PRO A 359 -27.99 -57.60 -14.55
CA PRO A 359 -29.14 -57.73 -15.44
C PRO A 359 -30.23 -56.69 -15.14
N PHE A 360 -30.78 -56.13 -16.22
CA PHE A 360 -32.00 -55.33 -16.23
C PHE A 360 -33.18 -56.13 -15.68
N THR A 361 -33.67 -55.79 -14.49
CA THR A 361 -34.98 -56.23 -14.01
C THR A 361 -36.08 -55.38 -14.63
N LEU A 362 -36.94 -56.03 -15.41
CA LEU A 362 -38.15 -55.46 -16.02
C LEU A 362 -39.11 -54.96 -14.93
N ARG A 363 -39.53 -53.70 -15.08
CA ARG A 363 -40.51 -53.03 -14.23
C ARG A 363 -41.92 -53.56 -14.57
N PRO A 364 -42.71 -54.06 -13.60
CA PRO A 364 -44.09 -54.50 -13.87
C PRO A 364 -45.04 -53.30 -14.14
N PRO A 365 -46.14 -53.53 -14.88
CA PRO A 365 -47.08 -52.50 -15.32
C PRO A 365 -47.93 -51.91 -14.18
N PRO A 366 -48.45 -50.68 -14.34
CA PRO A 366 -49.17 -49.97 -13.29
C PRO A 366 -50.59 -50.54 -13.08
N ALA A 367 -50.88 -50.90 -11.83
CA ALA A 367 -52.22 -51.24 -11.35
C ALA A 367 -53.10 -49.98 -11.16
N PRO A 368 -54.44 -50.09 -11.26
CA PRO A 368 -55.35 -48.96 -11.44
C PRO A 368 -55.58 -48.12 -10.19
N ALA A 369 -55.86 -46.84 -10.46
CA ALA A 369 -56.13 -45.77 -9.51
C ALA A 369 -57.19 -46.16 -8.46
N THR A 370 -56.79 -46.17 -7.19
CA THR A 370 -57.69 -46.31 -6.05
C THR A 370 -57.60 -45.05 -5.19
N ALA A 371 -58.75 -44.40 -5.05
CA ALA A 371 -59.22 -43.48 -4.01
C ALA A 371 -58.21 -42.52 -3.30
N ALA A 372 -58.53 -41.22 -3.40
CA ALA A 372 -57.92 -40.12 -2.68
C ALA A 372 -57.82 -40.38 -1.16
N ALA A 373 -56.63 -40.75 -0.70
CA ALA A 373 -56.25 -40.73 0.70
C ALA A 373 -55.84 -39.31 1.11
N ALA A 374 -56.36 -38.86 2.24
CA ALA A 374 -56.04 -37.58 2.86
C ALA A 374 -54.52 -37.34 2.96
N PRO A 375 -54.05 -36.09 2.82
CA PRO A 375 -52.62 -35.79 2.87
C PRO A 375 -52.01 -36.33 4.16
N PRO A 376 -50.92 -37.12 4.09
CA PRO A 376 -50.28 -37.67 5.27
C PRO A 376 -49.83 -36.53 6.18
N ALA A 377 -50.23 -36.63 7.45
CA ALA A 377 -49.86 -35.67 8.50
C ALA A 377 -48.35 -35.44 8.45
N ALA A 378 -47.95 -34.15 8.43
CA ALA A 378 -46.57 -33.74 8.37
C ALA A 378 -45.76 -34.49 9.46
N PRO A 379 -44.63 -35.13 9.12
CA PRO A 379 -43.85 -35.87 10.08
C PRO A 379 -43.47 -34.95 11.26
N PRO A 380 -43.58 -35.43 12.51
CA PRO A 380 -43.31 -34.63 13.69
C PRO A 380 -41.89 -34.05 13.61
N ALA A 381 -41.77 -32.73 13.75
CA ALA A 381 -40.50 -32.02 13.70
C ALA A 381 -39.49 -32.69 14.64
N ALA A 382 -38.37 -33.16 14.09
CA ALA A 382 -37.33 -33.82 14.86
C ALA A 382 -36.91 -32.93 16.05
N PRO A 383 -36.79 -33.48 17.27
CA PRO A 383 -36.51 -32.70 18.46
C PRO A 383 -35.20 -31.94 18.29
N ALA A 384 -35.25 -30.62 18.49
CA ALA A 384 -34.10 -29.75 18.41
C ALA A 384 -33.06 -30.16 19.47
N VAL A 385 -32.04 -30.91 19.06
CA VAL A 385 -30.91 -31.26 19.92
C VAL A 385 -30.22 -29.96 20.31
N LYS A 386 -30.38 -29.55 21.58
CA LYS A 386 -29.61 -28.45 22.18
C LYS A 386 -28.15 -28.91 22.23
N LYS A 387 -27.38 -28.62 21.18
CA LYS A 387 -25.94 -28.88 21.16
C LYS A 387 -25.30 -27.98 22.21
N GLY A 388 -24.76 -28.59 23.26
CA GLY A 388 -23.87 -27.90 24.20
C GLY A 388 -22.62 -27.35 23.50
N PRO A 389 -21.75 -26.64 24.24
CA PRO A 389 -20.49 -26.14 23.71
C PRO A 389 -19.70 -27.23 22.99
N VAL A 390 -19.26 -26.95 21.76
CA VAL A 390 -18.42 -27.87 20.99
C VAL A 390 -17.01 -27.83 21.58
N LYS A 391 -16.49 -29.00 21.97
CA LYS A 391 -15.10 -29.13 22.43
C LYS A 391 -14.14 -28.87 21.27
N LEU A 392 -12.99 -28.24 21.54
CA LEU A 392 -12.01 -27.88 20.51
C LEU A 392 -11.40 -29.08 19.78
N GLU A 393 -11.35 -30.25 20.42
CA GLU A 393 -10.91 -31.51 19.79
C GLU A 393 -11.82 -31.95 18.63
N ASN A 394 -13.11 -31.62 18.71
CA ASN A 394 -14.09 -31.98 17.69
C ASN A 394 -14.25 -30.89 16.62
N PHE A 395 -13.43 -29.83 16.67
CA PHE A 395 -13.53 -28.72 15.73
C PHE A 395 -13.01 -29.08 14.34
N GLY A 396 -12.19 -30.13 14.19
CA GLY A 396 -11.69 -30.69 12.93
C GLY A 396 -10.80 -29.77 12.06
N LEU A 397 -10.83 -28.46 12.31
CA LEU A 397 -10.12 -27.42 11.57
C LEU A 397 -8.87 -26.91 12.29
N ILE A 398 -8.78 -27.16 13.60
CA ILE A 398 -7.65 -26.73 14.42
C ILE A 398 -6.62 -27.87 14.42
N PRO A 399 -5.38 -27.64 13.96
CA PRO A 399 -4.29 -28.60 14.08
C PRO A 399 -4.13 -29.11 15.52
N ALA A 400 -3.87 -30.41 15.71
CA ALA A 400 -3.82 -31.03 17.04
C ALA A 400 -2.84 -30.35 18.00
N ASN A 401 -1.71 -29.85 17.50
CA ASN A 401 -0.74 -29.07 18.29
C ASN A 401 -1.30 -27.72 18.77
N GLU A 402 -2.10 -27.04 17.94
CA GLU A 402 -2.74 -25.78 18.29
C GLU A 402 -3.89 -26.00 19.29
N VAL A 403 -4.58 -27.14 19.23
CA VAL A 403 -5.58 -27.54 20.25
C VAL A 403 -4.92 -27.70 21.62
N VAL A 404 -3.78 -28.38 21.71
CA VAL A 404 -3.05 -28.55 22.99
C VAL A 404 -2.61 -27.20 23.55
N ASN A 405 -2.11 -26.29 22.70
CA ASN A 405 -1.73 -24.94 23.13
C ASN A 405 -2.93 -24.14 23.68
N LEU A 406 -4.10 -24.26 23.05
CA LEU A 406 -5.33 -23.61 23.52
C LEU A 406 -5.80 -24.19 24.85
N GLN A 407 -5.79 -25.52 24.99
CA GLN A 407 -6.16 -26.21 26.23
C GLN A 407 -5.22 -25.86 27.38
N ASN A 408 -3.90 -25.81 27.14
CA ASN A 408 -2.91 -25.39 28.13
C ASN A 408 -3.10 -23.92 28.57
N ALA A 409 -3.63 -23.07 27.69
CA ALA A 409 -3.97 -21.68 28.00
C ALA A 409 -5.36 -21.52 28.67
N GLY A 410 -6.07 -22.62 28.93
CA GLY A 410 -7.37 -22.65 29.60
C GLY A 410 -8.58 -22.49 28.69
N PHE A 411 -8.43 -22.66 27.37
CA PHE A 411 -9.52 -22.63 26.40
C PHE A 411 -9.88 -24.05 25.99
N HIS A 412 -11.04 -24.56 26.42
CA HIS A 412 -11.44 -25.96 26.16
C HIS A 412 -12.59 -26.08 25.16
N THR A 413 -13.39 -25.02 25.01
CA THR A 413 -14.62 -25.02 24.21
C THR A 413 -14.69 -23.84 23.24
N SER A 414 -15.56 -23.96 22.24
CA SER A 414 -15.87 -22.86 21.32
C SER A 414 -16.40 -21.61 22.02
N ILE A 415 -17.09 -21.75 23.16
CA ILE A 415 -17.58 -20.63 23.96
C ILE A 415 -16.43 -19.87 24.62
N ASP A 416 -15.39 -20.57 25.06
CA ASP A 416 -14.21 -19.95 25.68
C ASP A 416 -13.47 -19.06 24.66
N LEU A 417 -13.39 -19.51 23.40
CA LEU A 417 -12.85 -18.70 22.30
C LEU A 417 -13.68 -17.43 22.04
N LEU A 418 -15.00 -17.52 22.15
CA LEU A 418 -15.87 -16.36 21.94
C LEU A 418 -15.73 -15.32 23.05
N ARG A 419 -15.63 -15.77 24.31
CA ARG A 419 -15.52 -14.89 25.49
C ARG A 419 -14.20 -14.13 25.57
N ALA A 420 -13.11 -14.73 25.12
CA ALA A 420 -11.79 -14.11 25.19
C ALA A 420 -11.46 -13.23 23.98
N ASN A 421 -10.63 -12.21 24.19
CA ASN A 421 -10.12 -11.37 23.11
C ASN A 421 -9.11 -12.17 22.26
N SER A 422 -9.18 -12.03 20.93
CA SER A 422 -8.26 -12.72 20.01
C SER A 422 -6.79 -12.36 20.26
N LYS A 423 -6.51 -11.12 20.71
CA LYS A 423 -5.16 -10.68 21.07
C LYS A 423 -4.62 -11.40 22.30
N ASP A 424 -5.48 -11.64 23.30
CA ASP A 424 -5.11 -12.31 24.54
C ASP A 424 -4.90 -13.81 24.33
N ILE A 425 -5.72 -14.44 23.48
CA ILE A 425 -5.51 -15.83 23.09
C ILE A 425 -4.18 -15.95 22.33
N SER A 426 -3.91 -15.02 21.41
CA SER A 426 -2.68 -15.03 20.61
C SER A 426 -1.44 -14.87 21.47
N SER A 427 -1.44 -13.95 22.43
CA SER A 427 -0.30 -13.75 23.33
C SER A 427 -0.06 -14.94 24.26
N LYS A 428 -1.11 -15.59 24.76
CA LYS A 428 -0.99 -16.77 25.64
C LYS A 428 -0.57 -18.05 24.92
N THR A 429 -1.01 -18.24 23.67
CA THR A 429 -0.80 -19.50 22.93
C THR A 429 0.32 -19.45 21.90
N GLY A 430 0.78 -18.25 21.53
CA GLY A 430 1.70 -18.05 20.40
C GLY A 430 1.08 -18.29 19.03
N ILE A 431 -0.23 -18.56 18.95
CA ILE A 431 -0.93 -18.78 17.68
C ILE A 431 -1.17 -17.42 17.00
N ALA A 432 -0.99 -17.38 15.68
CA ALA A 432 -1.24 -16.17 14.90
C ALA A 432 -2.68 -15.65 15.11
N GLN A 433 -2.81 -14.37 15.45
CA GLN A 433 -4.09 -13.72 15.73
C GLN A 433 -5.12 -13.91 14.61
N SER A 434 -4.67 -13.91 13.35
CA SER A 434 -5.53 -14.13 12.18
C SER A 434 -6.25 -15.48 12.18
N LYS A 435 -5.57 -16.56 12.61
CA LYS A 435 -6.19 -17.90 12.74
C LYS A 435 -7.25 -17.91 13.84
N ILE A 436 -6.94 -17.31 14.99
CA ILE A 436 -7.85 -17.21 16.13
C ILE A 436 -9.11 -16.45 15.75
N ILE A 437 -8.99 -15.35 14.99
CA ILE A 437 -10.14 -14.60 14.49
C ILE A 437 -11.05 -15.53 13.67
N ILE A 438 -10.49 -16.31 12.74
CA ILE A 438 -11.28 -17.25 11.93
C ILE A 438 -11.97 -18.30 12.81
N TRP A 439 -11.29 -18.87 13.79
CA TRP A 439 -11.91 -19.86 14.69
C TRP A 439 -13.00 -19.26 15.57
N ARG A 440 -12.88 -18.00 15.98
CA ARG A 440 -13.94 -17.27 16.70
C ARG A 440 -15.16 -17.05 15.79
N ILE A 441 -14.95 -16.64 14.54
CA ILE A 441 -16.03 -16.48 13.55
C ILE A 441 -16.77 -17.81 13.36
N ILE A 442 -16.03 -18.91 13.16
CA ILE A 442 -16.61 -20.25 13.01
C ILE A 442 -17.36 -20.66 14.29
N SER A 443 -16.79 -20.41 15.46
CA SER A 443 -17.41 -20.70 16.76
C SER A 443 -18.73 -19.95 16.94
N ASP A 444 -18.83 -18.70 16.49
CA ASP A 444 -20.06 -17.93 16.55
C ASP A 444 -21.11 -18.49 15.58
N LEU A 445 -20.72 -18.79 14.34
CA LEU A 445 -21.61 -19.35 13.32
C LEU A 445 -22.16 -20.74 13.70
N LEU A 446 -21.39 -21.55 14.42
CA LEU A 446 -21.83 -22.86 14.92
C LEU A 446 -22.97 -22.80 15.94
N ARG A 447 -23.31 -21.60 16.46
CA ARG A 447 -24.49 -21.40 17.32
C ARG A 447 -25.81 -21.55 16.57
N ILE A 448 -25.78 -21.45 15.24
CA ILE A 448 -26.97 -21.57 14.39
C ILE A 448 -27.39 -23.06 14.29
N PRO A 449 -28.63 -23.42 14.66
CA PRO A 449 -29.08 -24.81 14.64
C PRO A 449 -29.03 -25.43 13.23
N GLY A 450 -28.30 -26.53 13.09
CA GLY A 450 -28.09 -27.23 11.82
C GLY A 450 -26.89 -26.73 11.01
N MET A 451 -26.11 -25.79 11.54
CA MET A 451 -24.83 -25.40 10.95
C MET A 451 -23.77 -26.48 11.23
N THR A 452 -23.08 -26.93 10.18
CA THR A 452 -21.89 -27.80 10.30
C THR A 452 -20.62 -26.95 10.26
N ILE A 453 -19.51 -27.53 10.69
CA ILE A 453 -18.19 -26.86 10.71
C ILE A 453 -17.76 -26.46 9.28
N GLU A 454 -18.02 -27.33 8.31
CA GLU A 454 -17.72 -27.07 6.90
C GLU A 454 -18.50 -25.87 6.36
N TYR A 455 -19.79 -25.79 6.67
CA TYR A 455 -20.63 -24.65 6.26
C TYR A 455 -20.22 -23.36 6.95
N ALA A 456 -19.93 -23.39 8.25
CA ALA A 456 -19.42 -22.23 8.98
C ALA A 456 -18.09 -21.73 8.40
N MET A 457 -17.19 -22.64 7.99
CA MET A 457 -15.94 -22.27 7.33
C MET A 457 -16.17 -21.62 5.95
N ILE A 458 -17.10 -22.15 5.14
CA ILE A 458 -17.45 -21.55 3.84
C ILE A 458 -18.01 -20.13 4.02
N LEU A 459 -18.89 -19.94 5.00
CA LEU A 459 -19.46 -18.62 5.33
C LEU A 459 -18.37 -17.64 5.81
N ALA A 460 -17.48 -18.09 6.69
CA ALA A 460 -16.34 -17.29 7.15
C ALA A 460 -15.44 -16.86 5.99
N LYS A 461 -15.11 -17.80 5.08
CA LYS A 461 -14.33 -17.51 3.87
C LYS A 461 -15.06 -16.61 2.87
N SER A 462 -16.39 -16.64 2.87
CA SER A 462 -17.24 -15.76 2.06
C SER A 462 -17.32 -14.33 2.62
N GLY A 463 -16.76 -14.08 3.81
CA GLY A 463 -16.70 -12.76 4.43
C GLY A 463 -17.76 -12.53 5.53
N VAL A 464 -18.52 -13.56 5.91
CA VAL A 464 -19.42 -13.49 7.06
C VAL A 464 -18.58 -13.51 8.34
N ARG A 465 -18.77 -12.53 9.22
CA ARG A 465 -17.91 -12.31 10.40
C ARG A 465 -18.57 -12.69 11.73
N SER A 466 -19.89 -12.74 11.78
CA SER A 466 -20.64 -13.09 12.99
C SER A 466 -22.07 -13.50 12.64
N VAL A 467 -22.78 -14.09 13.60
CA VAL A 467 -24.22 -14.38 13.48
C VAL A 467 -25.02 -13.10 13.25
N LYS A 468 -24.64 -12.00 13.93
CA LYS A 468 -25.25 -10.66 13.74
C LYS A 468 -25.00 -10.09 12.35
N HIS A 469 -23.83 -10.34 11.77
CA HIS A 469 -23.57 -9.96 10.38
C HIS A 469 -24.45 -10.80 9.44
N LEU A 470 -24.51 -12.12 9.65
CA LEU A 470 -25.32 -13.03 8.83
C LEU A 470 -26.81 -12.66 8.83
N SER A 471 -27.36 -12.23 9.96
CA SER A 471 -28.79 -11.85 10.07
C SER A 471 -29.17 -10.59 9.29
N LYS A 472 -28.18 -9.73 8.98
CA LYS A 472 -28.35 -8.47 8.25
C LYS A 472 -28.04 -8.56 6.76
N ILE A 473 -27.29 -9.57 6.33
CA ILE A 473 -26.88 -9.71 4.93
C ILE A 473 -28.09 -10.02 4.03
N ASN A 474 -28.09 -9.43 2.84
CA ASN A 474 -29.05 -9.78 1.78
C ASN A 474 -28.77 -11.21 1.25
N GLU A 475 -29.79 -12.06 1.26
CA GLU A 475 -29.70 -13.46 0.82
C GLU A 475 -29.10 -13.63 -0.58
N ASN A 476 -29.48 -12.77 -1.54
CA ASN A 476 -28.97 -12.83 -2.90
C ASN A 476 -27.47 -12.51 -2.97
N ALA A 477 -27.02 -11.53 -2.18
CA ALA A 477 -25.60 -11.16 -2.09
C ALA A 477 -24.79 -12.30 -1.46
N LEU A 478 -25.30 -12.91 -0.40
CA LEU A 478 -24.65 -14.03 0.26
C LEU A 478 -24.53 -15.24 -0.67
N LYS A 479 -25.59 -15.55 -1.42
CA LYS A 479 -25.59 -16.66 -2.39
C LYS A 479 -24.49 -16.52 -3.43
N VAL A 480 -24.30 -15.32 -3.98
CA VAL A 480 -23.22 -15.05 -4.95
C VAL A 480 -21.84 -15.23 -4.32
N GLN A 481 -21.63 -14.74 -3.09
CA GLN A 481 -20.35 -14.86 -2.38
C GLN A 481 -20.02 -16.30 -2.01
N VAL A 482 -21.02 -17.06 -1.55
CA VAL A 482 -20.87 -18.48 -1.20
C VAL A 482 -20.54 -19.32 -2.43
N LEU A 483 -21.23 -19.11 -3.56
CA LEU A 483 -20.94 -19.80 -4.82
C LEU A 483 -19.54 -19.46 -5.37
N ASP A 484 -19.11 -18.20 -5.27
CA ASP A 484 -17.75 -17.79 -5.66
C ASP A 484 -16.69 -18.47 -4.77
N THR A 485 -16.97 -18.60 -3.47
CA THR A 485 -16.08 -19.26 -2.51
C THR A 485 -16.00 -20.77 -2.75
N ILE A 486 -17.13 -21.44 -2.94
CA ILE A 486 -17.18 -22.87 -3.29
C ILE A 486 -16.41 -23.13 -4.59
N SER A 487 -16.61 -22.28 -5.62
CA SER A 487 -15.89 -22.39 -6.89
C SER A 487 -14.38 -22.18 -6.75
N LYS A 488 -13.90 -21.39 -5.78
CA LYS A 488 -12.48 -21.14 -5.56
C LYS A 488 -11.79 -22.24 -4.77
N GLU A 489 -12.48 -22.75 -3.76
CA GLU A 489 -11.95 -23.75 -2.83
C GLU A 489 -12.10 -25.18 -3.36
N GLY A 490 -12.94 -25.40 -4.38
CA GLY A 490 -13.17 -26.72 -4.96
C GLY A 490 -13.92 -27.67 -4.03
N ILE A 491 -14.74 -27.11 -3.13
CA ILE A 491 -15.52 -27.91 -2.17
C ILE A 491 -16.72 -28.51 -2.91
N ALA A 492 -16.88 -29.83 -2.87
CA ALA A 492 -17.95 -30.53 -3.59
C ALA A 492 -19.36 -30.32 -3.00
N THR A 493 -19.46 -29.65 -1.84
CA THR A 493 -20.72 -29.49 -1.11
C THR A 493 -21.63 -28.46 -1.78
N SER A 494 -22.78 -28.91 -2.29
CA SER A 494 -23.81 -28.02 -2.83
C SER A 494 -24.64 -27.40 -1.70
N ILE A 495 -24.55 -26.08 -1.51
CA ILE A 495 -25.44 -25.34 -0.61
C ILE A 495 -26.63 -24.86 -1.42
N THR A 496 -27.84 -25.32 -1.08
CA THR A 496 -29.08 -24.87 -1.73
C THR A 496 -29.52 -23.51 -1.18
N ALA A 497 -30.28 -22.76 -1.98
CA ALA A 497 -30.77 -21.43 -1.56
C ALA A 497 -31.62 -21.50 -0.29
N ASN A 498 -32.46 -22.53 -0.16
CA ASN A 498 -33.33 -22.74 1.00
C ASN A 498 -32.52 -22.93 2.30
N VAL A 499 -31.36 -23.58 2.24
CA VAL A 499 -30.51 -23.75 3.41
C VAL A 499 -29.91 -22.41 3.87
N LEU A 500 -29.54 -21.54 2.92
CA LEU A 500 -29.05 -20.20 3.23
C LEU A 500 -30.14 -19.31 3.83
N SER A 501 -31.35 -19.32 3.26
CA SER A 501 -32.48 -18.56 3.81
C SER A 501 -32.86 -19.03 5.21
N ASP A 502 -32.85 -20.35 5.45
CA ASP A 502 -33.08 -20.94 6.77
C ASP A 502 -32.03 -20.52 7.79
N TRP A 503 -30.74 -20.48 7.42
CA TRP A 503 -29.68 -20.00 8.31
C TRP A 503 -29.81 -18.52 8.63
N ILE A 504 -30.17 -17.68 7.65
CA ILE A 504 -30.42 -16.25 7.88
C ILE A 504 -31.61 -16.06 8.82
N ALA A 505 -32.70 -16.81 8.61
CA ALA A 505 -33.88 -16.77 9.47
C ALA A 505 -33.55 -17.18 10.92
N LYS A 506 -32.78 -18.27 11.10
CA LYS A 506 -32.30 -18.71 12.42
C LYS A 506 -31.34 -17.70 13.05
N ALA A 507 -30.46 -17.08 12.26
CA ALA A 507 -29.55 -16.06 12.74
C ALA A 507 -30.28 -14.78 13.22
N LYS A 508 -31.46 -14.46 12.67
CA LYS A 508 -32.31 -13.35 13.15
C LYS A 508 -32.97 -13.63 14.49
N SER A 509 -33.07 -14.90 14.89
CA SER A 509 -33.68 -15.32 16.17
C SER A 509 -32.69 -15.41 17.33
N LEU A 510 -31.39 -15.32 17.05
CA LEU A 510 -30.28 -15.32 18.00
C LEU A 510 -29.77 -13.90 18.22
#